data_AF-A0A8T5M674-F1
#
_entry.id   AF-A0A8T5M674-F1
#
_cell.length_a   1.000
_cell.length_b   1.000
_cell.length_c   1.000
_cell.angle_alpha   90.00
_cell.angle_beta   90.00
_cell.angle_gamma   90.00
#
_symmetry.space_group_name_H-M   'P 1'
#
loop_
_entity.id
_entity.type
_entity.pdbx_description
1 polymer ?
#
loop_
_entity_poly.entity_id
_entity_poly.type
_entity_poly.pdbx_seq_one_letter_code
_entity_poly.pdbx_strand_id
1 'polypeptide(L)'
;MSLRAVVGKSKEANTQAMLYAFENAPALVIDCANFANPHRFSAHIPLEKLHEVFVVEVELIYTLRDALKIARKHLKELNAKTLIVTTFTYVFNYQDKRENAEIFLHAWELLAELGKDFDVLVAIKKGGGQERFLRVCDGVKLLSSKK
;
A
#
# COMPACT_ATOMS: atom_id res chain seq x y z
N MET A 1 -12.59 -7.27 8.76
CA MET A 1 -11.50 -7.42 7.77
C MET A 1 -11.63 -6.26 6.78
N SER A 2 -10.70 -5.30 6.80
CA SER A 2 -10.72 -4.08 5.97
C SER A 2 -9.56 -4.00 4.98
N LEU A 3 -9.03 -5.15 4.55
CA LEU A 3 -8.03 -5.19 3.48
C LEU A 3 -8.72 -4.99 2.12
N ARG A 4 -8.39 -3.89 1.46
CA ARG A 4 -8.93 -3.49 0.16
C ARG A 4 -7.80 -3.25 -0.83
N ALA A 5 -8.11 -3.40 -2.10
CA ALA A 5 -7.17 -3.07 -3.17
C ALA A 5 -7.79 -2.13 -4.19
N VAL A 6 -7.06 -1.10 -4.61
CA VAL A 6 -7.40 -0.28 -5.78
C VAL A 6 -6.63 -0.82 -6.98
N VAL A 7 -7.36 -1.28 -8.00
CA VAL A 7 -6.76 -1.81 -9.23
C VAL A 7 -6.94 -0.82 -10.37
N GLY A 8 -5.83 -0.41 -10.99
CA GLY A 8 -5.82 0.55 -12.10
C GLY A 8 -4.48 0.62 -12.81
N LYS A 9 -4.28 1.58 -13.72
CA LYS A 9 -2.90 1.89 -14.16
C LYS A 9 -2.10 2.37 -12.94
N SER A 10 -0.79 2.13 -12.90
CA SER A 10 0.01 2.44 -11.71
C SER A 10 -0.19 3.86 -11.19
N LYS A 11 -0.13 4.86 -12.08
CA LYS A 11 -0.36 6.26 -11.69
C LYS A 11 -1.76 6.48 -11.10
N GLU A 12 -2.79 5.95 -11.74
CA GLU A 12 -4.19 6.08 -11.31
C GLU A 12 -4.42 5.41 -9.95
N ALA A 13 -3.97 4.17 -9.78
CA ALA A 13 -4.11 3.41 -8.54
C ALA A 13 -3.36 4.06 -7.37
N ASN A 14 -2.12 4.52 -7.59
CA ASN A 14 -1.34 5.20 -6.57
C ASN A 14 -1.93 6.58 -6.22
N THR A 15 -2.45 7.33 -7.19
CA THR A 15 -3.16 8.59 -6.92
C THR A 15 -4.37 8.35 -6.02
N GLN A 16 -5.21 7.36 -6.33
CA GLN A 16 -6.37 7.04 -5.51
C GLN A 16 -5.98 6.57 -4.09
N ALA A 17 -4.94 5.75 -3.98
CA ALA A 17 -4.45 5.30 -2.67
C ALA A 17 -3.89 6.46 -1.82
N MET A 18 -3.16 7.39 -2.43
CA MET A 18 -2.66 8.58 -1.74
C MET A 18 -3.79 9.52 -1.33
N LEU A 19 -4.76 9.80 -2.20
CA LEU A 19 -5.94 10.60 -1.85
C LEU A 19 -6.70 9.98 -0.68
N TYR A 20 -6.85 8.65 -0.67
CA TYR A 20 -7.43 7.93 0.46
C TYR A 20 -6.64 8.13 1.75
N ALA A 21 -5.30 8.14 1.69
CA ALA A 21 -4.43 8.43 2.84
C ALA A 21 -4.76 9.80 3.46
N PHE A 22 -4.86 10.84 2.62
CA PHE A 22 -5.14 12.20 3.07
C PHE A 22 -6.58 12.39 3.57
N GLU A 23 -7.55 11.68 2.98
CA GLU A 23 -8.94 11.70 3.43
C GLU A 23 -9.12 11.03 4.79
N ASN A 24 -8.28 10.02 5.11
CA ASN A 24 -8.38 9.19 6.30
C ASN A 24 -7.16 9.36 7.24
N ALA A 25 -6.54 10.53 7.22
CA ALA A 25 -5.45 10.84 8.14
C ALA A 25 -5.94 10.84 9.62
N PRO A 26 -5.10 10.48 10.61
CA PRO A 26 -3.70 10.09 10.47
C PRO A 26 -3.49 8.74 9.78
N ALA A 27 -2.54 8.70 8.85
CA ALA A 27 -2.30 7.51 8.01
C ALA A 27 -0.80 7.21 7.86
N LEU A 28 -0.47 5.92 7.79
CA LEU A 28 0.86 5.44 7.43
C LEU A 28 0.86 5.01 5.95
N VAL A 29 1.85 5.46 5.19
CA VAL A 29 2.06 5.10 3.79
C VAL A 29 3.39 4.35 3.69
N ILE A 30 3.34 3.12 3.20
CA ILE A 30 4.52 2.39 2.73
C ILE A 30 4.64 2.65 1.23
N ASP A 31 5.59 3.50 0.86
CA ASP A 31 5.76 3.94 -0.53
C ASP A 31 6.82 3.10 -1.26
N CYS A 32 6.34 2.15 -2.06
CA CYS A 32 7.17 1.28 -2.91
C CYS A 32 7.30 1.79 -4.35
N ALA A 33 6.56 2.84 -4.71
CA ALA A 33 6.45 3.34 -6.07
C ALA A 33 7.08 4.73 -6.24
N ASN A 34 7.69 5.27 -5.18
CA ASN A 34 8.12 6.67 -5.09
C ASN A 34 7.01 7.63 -5.59
N PHE A 35 5.82 7.42 -5.04
CA PHE A 35 4.60 8.13 -5.43
C PHE A 35 4.15 9.17 -4.40
N ALA A 36 4.56 9.04 -3.14
CA ALA A 36 4.19 9.89 -2.02
C ALA A 36 4.93 11.25 -2.03
N ASN A 37 4.81 11.98 -3.14
CA ASN A 37 5.35 13.33 -3.28
C ASN A 37 4.25 14.37 -2.98
N PRO A 38 4.36 15.16 -1.90
CA PRO A 38 3.31 16.11 -1.49
C PRO A 38 3.03 17.19 -2.54
N HIS A 39 4.01 17.59 -3.35
CA HIS A 39 3.81 18.56 -4.43
C HIS A 39 2.87 18.06 -5.53
N ARG A 40 2.68 16.74 -5.66
CA ARG A 40 1.71 16.16 -6.61
C ARG A 40 0.26 16.34 -6.15
N PHE A 41 0.04 16.57 -4.86
CA PHE A 41 -1.29 16.61 -4.24
C PHE A 41 -1.65 17.98 -3.64
N SER A 42 -0.72 18.93 -3.61
CA SER A 42 -0.92 20.25 -3.00
C SER A 42 -2.06 21.07 -3.59
N ALA A 43 -2.46 20.81 -4.84
CA ALA A 43 -3.63 21.45 -5.46
C ALA A 43 -4.97 20.88 -4.98
N HIS A 44 -4.97 19.68 -4.37
CA HIS A 44 -6.17 18.94 -4.01
C HIS A 44 -6.33 18.78 -2.50
N ILE A 45 -5.26 18.94 -1.73
CA ILE A 45 -5.23 18.64 -0.30
C ILE A 45 -4.72 19.87 0.49
N PRO A 46 -5.45 20.32 1.52
CA PRO A 46 -4.99 21.38 2.41
C PRO A 46 -3.65 21.04 3.07
N LEU A 47 -2.80 22.04 3.27
CA LEU A 47 -1.43 21.86 3.78
C LEU A 47 -1.43 21.25 5.20
N GLU A 48 -2.50 21.51 5.95
CA GLU A 48 -2.75 20.96 7.28
C GLU A 48 -2.98 19.44 7.25
N LYS A 49 -3.42 18.86 6.13
CA LYS A 49 -3.56 17.40 6.05
C LYS A 49 -2.25 16.68 5.71
N LEU A 50 -1.24 17.41 5.24
CA LEU A 50 0.04 16.81 4.86
C LEU A 50 0.83 16.30 6.07
N HIS A 51 0.72 16.98 7.23
CA HIS A 51 1.48 16.61 8.43
C HIS A 51 0.91 15.40 9.18
N GLU A 52 -0.27 14.93 8.79
CA GLU A 52 -0.93 13.75 9.39
C GLU A 52 -0.72 12.48 8.55
N VAL A 53 0.02 12.55 7.43
CA VAL A 53 0.36 11.41 6.59
C VAL A 53 1.85 11.11 6.69
N PHE A 54 2.16 9.96 7.28
CA PHE A 54 3.52 9.52 7.56
C PHE A 54 3.98 8.56 6.46
N VAL A 55 5.15 8.80 5.87
CA VAL A 55 5.63 8.04 4.72
C VAL A 55 6.90 7.27 5.09
N VAL A 56 6.93 5.99 4.75
CA VAL A 56 8.10 5.12 4.79
C VAL A 56 8.40 4.69 3.36
N GLU A 57 9.51 5.16 2.81
CA GLU A 57 9.96 4.77 1.47
C GLU A 57 10.60 3.37 1.50
N VAL A 58 10.29 2.56 0.49
CA VAL A 58 10.74 1.17 0.39
C VAL A 58 11.15 0.86 -1.04
N GLU A 59 12.44 0.65 -1.25
CA GLU A 59 12.99 0.34 -2.59
C GLU A 59 13.32 -1.14 -2.80
N LEU A 60 13.41 -1.92 -1.70
CA LEU A 60 13.87 -3.31 -1.72
C LEU A 60 12.82 -4.26 -1.13
N ILE A 61 12.77 -5.47 -1.67
CA ILE A 61 11.83 -6.54 -1.26
C ILE A 61 11.91 -6.89 0.24
N TYR A 62 13.12 -6.96 0.79
CA TYR A 62 13.31 -7.26 2.22
C TYR A 62 12.89 -6.11 3.11
N THR A 63 13.16 -4.88 2.69
CA THR A 63 12.72 -3.67 3.38
C THR A 63 11.19 -3.58 3.41
N LEU A 64 10.50 -4.02 2.35
CA LEU A 64 9.04 -4.11 2.35
C LEU A 64 8.54 -5.07 3.44
N ARG A 65 9.11 -6.27 3.48
CA ARG A 65 8.73 -7.28 4.49
C ARG A 65 8.94 -6.75 5.90
N ASP A 66 10.09 -6.14 6.15
CA ASP A 66 10.45 -5.66 7.48
C ASP A 66 9.60 -4.45 7.88
N ALA A 67 9.29 -3.54 6.94
CA ALA A 67 8.35 -2.44 7.13
C ALA A 67 6.94 -2.96 7.51
N LEU A 68 6.44 -4.00 6.83
CA LEU A 68 5.15 -4.60 7.14
C LEU A 68 5.12 -5.26 8.53
N LYS A 69 6.20 -5.92 8.94
CA LYS A 69 6.31 -6.53 10.29
C LYS A 69 6.20 -5.50 11.40
N ILE A 70 6.77 -4.30 11.21
CA ILE A 70 6.75 -3.23 12.21
C ILE A 70 5.59 -2.25 12.03
N ALA A 71 4.83 -2.33 10.93
CA ALA A 71 3.74 -1.40 10.61
C ALA A 71 2.69 -1.29 11.73
N ARG A 72 2.31 -2.41 12.37
CA ARG A 72 1.37 -2.41 13.52
C ARG A 72 1.86 -1.53 14.67
N LYS A 73 3.17 -1.56 14.97
CA LYS A 73 3.77 -0.75 16.03
C LYS A 73 3.66 0.73 15.67
N HIS A 74 4.07 1.10 14.45
CA HIS A 74 4.03 2.49 14.00
C HIS A 74 2.60 3.03 13.89
N LEU A 75 1.65 2.25 13.37
CA LEU A 75 0.24 2.64 13.33
C LEU A 75 -0.29 3.00 14.73
N LYS A 76 0.08 2.22 15.76
CA LYS A 76 -0.30 2.51 17.15
C LYS A 76 0.41 3.75 17.71
N GLU A 77 1.71 3.89 17.48
CA GLU A 77 2.50 5.04 17.95
C GLU A 77 2.01 6.36 17.33
N LEU A 78 1.60 6.33 16.07
CA LEU A 78 1.06 7.47 15.33
C LEU A 78 -0.43 7.71 15.59
N ASN A 79 -1.10 6.83 16.35
CA ASN A 79 -2.56 6.79 16.48
C ASN A 79 -3.29 6.78 15.11
N ALA A 80 -2.67 6.15 14.11
CA ALA A 80 -3.16 6.04 12.75
C ALA A 80 -4.03 4.78 12.60
N LYS A 81 -5.19 4.93 11.94
CA LYS A 81 -6.10 3.80 11.66
C LYS A 81 -5.97 3.26 10.24
N THR A 82 -5.28 4.01 9.37
CA THR A 82 -5.19 3.71 7.94
C THR A 82 -3.75 3.40 7.55
N LEU A 83 -3.58 2.28 6.84
CA LEU A 83 -2.34 1.89 6.19
C LEU A 83 -2.54 1.90 4.67
N ILE A 84 -1.67 2.61 3.97
CA ILE A 84 -1.58 2.60 2.52
C ILE A 84 -0.31 1.88 2.09
N VAL A 85 -0.42 1.06 1.06
CA VAL A 85 0.75 0.54 0.34
C VAL A 85 0.62 0.92 -1.12
N THR A 86 1.57 1.71 -1.64
CA THR A 86 1.60 2.03 -3.07
C THR A 86 2.00 0.80 -3.89
N THR A 87 1.82 0.83 -5.22
CA THR A 87 2.11 -0.32 -6.07
C THR A 87 3.52 -0.83 -5.84
N PHE A 88 3.65 -2.07 -5.37
CA PHE A 88 4.92 -2.61 -4.90
C PHE A 88 5.49 -3.71 -5.82
N THR A 89 5.04 -3.82 -7.08
CA THR A 89 5.57 -4.86 -8.00
C THR A 89 7.04 -4.65 -8.31
N TYR A 90 7.49 -3.40 -8.28
CA TYR A 90 8.82 -3.00 -8.72
C TYR A 90 9.92 -3.47 -7.77
N VAL A 91 9.57 -3.69 -6.49
CA VAL A 91 10.54 -4.20 -5.50
C VAL A 91 10.82 -5.70 -5.69
N PHE A 92 9.99 -6.44 -6.44
CA PHE A 92 10.21 -7.84 -6.80
C PHE A 92 11.00 -7.98 -8.12
N ASN A 93 12.22 -7.46 -8.13
CA ASN A 93 13.12 -7.50 -9.28
C ASN A 93 14.28 -8.49 -9.13
N TYR A 94 14.23 -9.37 -8.12
CA TYR A 94 15.26 -10.39 -7.90
C TYR A 94 15.22 -11.48 -8.99
N GLN A 95 16.39 -12.03 -9.31
CA GLN A 95 16.51 -13.12 -10.30
C GLN A 95 15.92 -14.44 -9.81
N ASP A 96 15.74 -14.61 -8.50
CA ASP A 96 15.10 -15.78 -7.92
C ASP A 96 13.56 -15.63 -7.91
N LYS A 97 12.91 -16.32 -8.85
CA LYS A 97 11.45 -16.32 -8.98
C LYS A 97 10.74 -16.99 -7.81
N ARG A 98 11.37 -17.99 -7.18
CA ARG A 98 10.78 -18.72 -6.07
C ARG A 98 10.78 -17.83 -4.83
N GLU A 99 11.92 -17.23 -4.52
CA GLU A 99 12.05 -16.31 -3.39
C GLU A 99 11.10 -15.10 -3.53
N ASN A 100 11.01 -14.52 -4.74
CA ASN A 100 10.03 -13.45 -5.02
C ASN A 100 8.60 -13.89 -4.67
N ALA A 101 8.20 -15.11 -5.06
CA ALA A 101 6.86 -15.63 -4.80
C ALA A 101 6.62 -15.87 -3.29
N GLU A 102 7.61 -16.42 -2.58
CA GLU A 102 7.53 -16.68 -1.14
C GLU A 102 7.41 -15.36 -0.34
N ILE A 103 8.24 -14.36 -0.64
CA ILE A 103 8.16 -13.05 0.03
C ILE A 103 6.88 -12.32 -0.36
N PHE A 104 6.41 -12.46 -1.60
CA PHE A 104 5.16 -11.87 -2.04
C PHE A 104 3.97 -12.41 -1.24
N LEU A 105 3.88 -13.73 -1.09
CA LEU A 105 2.82 -14.36 -0.30
C LEU A 105 2.88 -13.88 1.16
N HIS A 106 4.07 -13.88 1.74
CA HIS A 106 4.25 -13.43 3.11
C HIS A 106 3.87 -11.96 3.33
N ALA A 107 4.17 -11.08 2.36
CA ALA A 107 3.73 -9.69 2.41
C ALA A 107 2.20 -9.57 2.45
N TRP A 108 1.48 -10.40 1.69
CA TRP A 108 0.02 -10.44 1.72
C TRP A 108 -0.55 -10.99 3.03
N GLU A 109 0.07 -12.01 3.62
CA GLU A 109 -0.31 -12.53 4.93
C GLU A 109 -0.18 -11.43 6.00
N LEU A 110 0.93 -10.68 5.99
CA LEU A 110 1.13 -9.55 6.89
C LEU A 110 0.08 -8.45 6.69
N LEU A 111 -0.25 -8.12 5.43
CA LEU A 111 -1.30 -7.15 5.11
C LEU A 111 -2.69 -7.61 5.55
N ALA A 112 -3.01 -8.89 5.38
CA ALA A 112 -4.27 -9.47 5.82
C ALA A 112 -4.39 -9.48 7.35
N GLU A 113 -3.30 -9.79 8.06
CA GLU A 113 -3.22 -9.71 9.51
C GLU A 113 -3.40 -8.27 10.01
N LEU A 114 -2.74 -7.30 9.38
CA LEU A 114 -2.94 -5.87 9.66
C LEU A 114 -4.40 -5.43 9.40
N GLY A 115 -5.01 -5.94 8.32
CA GLY A 115 -6.40 -5.66 7.95
C GLY A 115 -7.47 -6.20 8.92
N LYS A 116 -7.07 -6.92 9.98
CA LYS A 116 -7.97 -7.29 11.09
C LYS A 116 -8.23 -6.11 12.02
N ASP A 117 -7.22 -5.28 12.27
CA ASP A 117 -7.26 -4.18 13.23
C ASP A 117 -7.30 -2.79 12.58
N PHE A 118 -6.76 -2.69 11.36
CA PHE A 118 -6.56 -1.43 10.65
C PHE A 118 -7.29 -1.40 9.31
N ASP A 119 -7.53 -0.20 8.81
CA ASP A 119 -8.03 0.00 7.46
C ASP A 119 -6.86 -0.01 6.47
N VAL A 120 -6.72 -1.10 5.70
CA VAL A 120 -5.57 -1.33 4.83
C VAL A 120 -6.00 -1.20 3.37
N LEU A 121 -5.36 -0.29 2.63
CA LEU A 121 -5.59 -0.10 1.21
C LEU A 121 -4.29 -0.27 0.42
N VAL A 122 -4.34 -1.17 -0.57
CA VAL A 122 -3.19 -1.52 -1.40
C VAL A 122 -3.42 -1.09 -2.84
N ALA A 123 -2.54 -0.29 -3.42
CA ALA A 123 -2.58 0.06 -4.84
C ALA A 123 -1.98 -1.07 -5.67
N ILE A 124 -2.68 -1.49 -6.74
CA ILE A 124 -2.26 -2.60 -7.60
C ILE A 124 -2.31 -2.19 -9.06
N LYS A 125 -1.20 -2.44 -9.76
CA LYS A 125 -1.08 -2.22 -11.19
C LYS A 125 -1.86 -3.30 -11.95
N LYS A 126 -2.85 -2.87 -12.73
CA LYS A 126 -3.59 -3.72 -13.67
C LYS A 126 -2.64 -4.38 -14.68
N GLY A 127 -2.82 -5.67 -14.93
CA GLY A 127 -1.97 -6.52 -15.76
C GLY A 127 -0.63 -6.89 -15.11
N GLY A 128 -0.35 -6.40 -13.90
CA GLY A 128 0.86 -6.73 -13.15
C GLY A 128 0.79 -8.11 -12.50
N GLY A 129 1.95 -8.64 -12.08
CA GLY A 129 2.03 -9.91 -11.34
C GLY A 129 1.10 -9.94 -10.12
N GLN A 130 0.95 -8.81 -9.42
CA GLN A 130 0.06 -8.62 -8.27
C GLN A 130 -1.42 -8.91 -8.56
N GLU A 131 -1.95 -8.46 -9.69
CA GLU A 131 -3.38 -8.66 -10.01
C GLU A 131 -3.69 -10.15 -10.16
N ARG A 132 -2.74 -10.95 -10.66
CA ARG A 132 -2.91 -12.40 -10.81
C ARG A 132 -3.08 -13.09 -9.45
N PHE A 133 -2.34 -12.64 -8.44
CA PHE A 133 -2.44 -13.19 -7.08
C PHE A 133 -3.73 -12.80 -6.35
N LEU A 134 -4.26 -11.59 -6.58
CA LEU A 134 -5.54 -11.18 -5.99
C LEU A 134 -6.71 -12.09 -6.37
N ARG A 135 -6.66 -12.73 -7.54
CA ARG A 135 -7.69 -13.67 -8.00
C ARG A 135 -7.72 -14.97 -7.19
N VAL A 136 -6.68 -15.21 -6.38
CA VAL A 136 -6.46 -16.44 -5.63
C VAL A 136 -6.52 -16.20 -4.11
N CYS A 137 -6.53 -14.94 -3.68
CA CYS A 137 -6.60 -14.57 -2.26
C CYS A 137 -8.05 -14.33 -1.84
N ASP A 138 -8.60 -15.20 -1.00
CA ASP A 138 -9.92 -15.00 -0.40
C ASP A 138 -9.94 -13.76 0.52
N GLY A 139 -11.05 -13.01 0.49
CA GLY A 139 -11.30 -11.91 1.42
C GLY A 139 -10.75 -10.52 1.03
N VAL A 140 -10.08 -10.37 -0.13
CA VAL A 140 -9.67 -9.04 -0.63
C VAL A 140 -10.83 -8.38 -1.40
N LYS A 141 -11.31 -7.24 -0.92
CA LYS A 141 -12.31 -6.45 -1.66
C LYS A 141 -11.64 -5.56 -2.71
N LEU A 142 -11.91 -5.85 -3.97
CA LEU A 142 -11.43 -5.06 -5.11
C LEU A 142 -12.27 -3.78 -5.28
N LEU A 143 -11.61 -2.64 -5.31
CA LEU A 143 -12.17 -1.35 -5.70
C LEU A 143 -11.74 -1.09 -7.14
N SER A 144 -12.71 -0.97 -8.06
CA SER A 144 -12.41 -0.55 -9.42
C SER A 144 -12.09 0.94 -9.42
N SER A 145 -10.97 1.35 -10.02
CA SER A 145 -10.79 2.75 -10.36
C SER A 145 -11.87 3.12 -11.38
N LYS A 146 -12.87 3.91 -10.99
CA LYS A 146 -13.82 4.45 -11.98
C LYS A 146 -13.04 5.25 -13.03
N LYS A 147 -13.31 4.97 -14.30
CA LYS A 147 -12.75 5.66 -15.46
C LYS A 147 -13.08 7.15 -15.44
#